data_AF-A0AAV8ZAQ3-F1
#
_entry.id   AF-A0AAV8ZAQ3-F1
#
_cell.length_a   1.000
_cell.length_b   1.000
_cell.length_c   1.000
_cell.angle_alpha   90.00
_cell.angle_beta   90.00
_cell.angle_gamma   90.00
#
_symmetry.space_group_name_H-M   'P 1'
#
loop_
_entity.id
_entity.type
_entity.pdbx_description
1 polymer ?
#
loop_
_entity_poly.entity_id
_entity_poly.type
_entity_poly.pdbx_seq_one_letter_code
_entity_poly.pdbx_strand_id
1 'polypeptide(L)'
;MFVFLVQQLCDKKNRTGNITHEEMHALIGILLLSGYLPVPRRRMSWEQRKNTQNILVTDALSRDRFGFIMQNLHCCDNDQLDPSDTFTKVLPLFDKLNKIFQEYAPYWEQHSVDESMIPYFGKHGKFNKIWLQNLDIREQIARLS
;
A
#
# COMPACT_ATOMS: atom_id res chain seq x y z
N MET A 1 10.29 -12.34 -3.75
CA MET A 1 9.18 -12.67 -2.85
C MET A 1 7.89 -11.99 -3.30
N PHE A 2 7.75 -10.66 -3.19
CA PHE A 2 6.50 -9.97 -3.59
C PHE A 2 6.16 -10.11 -5.08
N VAL A 3 7.13 -9.91 -5.98
CA VAL A 3 6.93 -10.10 -7.44
C VAL A 3 6.33 -11.48 -7.76
N PHE A 4 6.87 -12.53 -7.15
CA PHE A 4 6.43 -13.91 -7.38
C PHE A 4 4.99 -14.15 -6.93
N LEU A 5 4.59 -13.67 -5.75
CA LEU A 5 3.22 -13.84 -5.24
C LEU A 5 2.20 -13.06 -6.08
N VAL A 6 2.58 -11.86 -6.51
CA VAL A 6 1.75 -11.03 -7.40
C VAL A 6 1.59 -11.73 -8.76
N GLN A 7 2.66 -12.30 -9.30
CA GLN A 7 2.63 -13.06 -10.55
C GLN A 7 1.73 -14.29 -10.46
N GLN A 8 1.87 -15.11 -9.42
CA GLN A 8 1.04 -16.31 -9.21
C GLN A 8 -0.46 -15.97 -9.19
N LEU A 9 -0.84 -14.82 -8.65
CA LEU A 9 -2.24 -14.41 -8.58
C LEU A 9 -2.76 -13.80 -9.88
N CYS A 10 -1.90 -13.14 -10.65
CA CYS A 10 -2.19 -12.77 -12.04
C CYS A 10 -2.48 -14.02 -12.88
N ASP A 11 -1.64 -15.05 -12.77
CA ASP A 11 -1.78 -16.31 -13.50
C ASP A 11 -3.08 -17.04 -13.12
N LYS A 12 -3.38 -17.14 -11.81
CA LYS A 12 -4.65 -17.71 -11.31
C LYS A 12 -5.90 -16.97 -11.80
N LYS A 13 -5.81 -15.65 -12.02
CA LYS A 13 -6.93 -14.84 -12.55
C LYS A 13 -6.98 -14.80 -14.08
N ASN A 14 -6.13 -15.59 -14.76
CA ASN A 14 -5.94 -15.57 -16.20
C ASN A 14 -5.63 -14.16 -16.74
N ARG A 15 -4.94 -13.35 -15.93
CA ARG A 15 -4.52 -11.99 -16.25
C ARG A 15 -3.05 -12.05 -16.64
N THR A 16 -2.78 -12.13 -17.94
CA THR A 16 -1.41 -12.12 -18.46
C THR A 16 -0.77 -10.76 -18.24
N GLY A 17 0.33 -10.73 -17.50
CA GLY A 17 1.13 -9.52 -17.32
C GLY A 17 2.30 -9.82 -16.40
N ASN A 18 3.45 -10.19 -16.98
CA ASN A 18 4.69 -10.41 -16.23
C ASN A 18 5.04 -9.13 -15.46
N ILE A 19 5.09 -9.19 -14.13
CA ILE A 19 5.47 -8.05 -13.30
C ILE A 19 6.94 -8.13 -12.97
N THR A 20 7.67 -7.07 -13.26
CA THR A 20 9.12 -7.06 -13.02
C THR A 20 9.47 -6.45 -11.66
N HIS A 21 10.70 -6.65 -11.22
CA HIS A 21 11.21 -6.02 -10.01
C HIS A 21 11.27 -4.50 -10.13
N GLU A 22 11.60 -3.98 -11.31
CA GLU A 22 11.66 -2.55 -11.60
C GLU A 22 10.28 -1.91 -11.48
N GLU A 23 9.22 -2.56 -11.99
CA GLU A 23 7.85 -2.06 -11.86
C GLU A 23 7.38 -2.03 -10.40
N MET A 24 7.82 -2.99 -9.58
CA MET A 24 7.54 -2.99 -8.14
C MET A 24 8.28 -1.87 -7.42
N HIS A 25 9.53 -1.57 -7.78
CA HIS A 25 10.25 -0.42 -7.25
C HIS A 25 9.59 0.89 -7.67
N ALA A 26 9.18 1.01 -8.94
CA ALA A 26 8.44 2.17 -9.44
C ALA A 26 7.10 2.35 -8.69
N LEU A 27 6.37 1.26 -8.44
CA LEU A 27 5.14 1.29 -7.64
C LEU A 27 5.40 1.87 -6.25
N ILE A 28 6.40 1.37 -5.53
CA ILE A 28 6.77 1.85 -4.18
C ILE A 28 7.19 3.32 -4.25
N GLY A 29 8.01 3.70 -5.23
CA GLY A 29 8.44 5.09 -5.44
C GLY A 29 7.27 6.04 -5.65
N ILE A 30 6.30 5.66 -6.49
CA ILE A 30 5.07 6.43 -6.73
C ILE A 30 4.23 6.53 -5.45
N LEU A 31 4.12 5.45 -4.66
CA LEU A 31 3.40 5.47 -3.38
C LEU A 31 4.05 6.44 -2.38
N LEU A 32 5.38 6.42 -2.25
CA LEU A 32 6.13 7.37 -1.41
C LEU A 32 5.92 8.81 -1.89
N LEU A 33 6.03 9.06 -3.19
CA LEU A 33 5.81 10.37 -3.78
C LEU A 33 4.39 10.87 -3.56
N SER A 34 3.39 9.98 -3.61
CA SER A 34 1.99 10.35 -3.38
C SER A 34 1.70 10.79 -1.93
N GLY A 35 2.51 10.34 -0.97
CA GLY A 35 2.45 10.85 0.41
C GLY A 35 3.07 12.25 0.54
N TYR A 36 4.10 12.54 -0.26
CA TYR A 36 4.77 13.85 -0.27
C TYR A 36 4.01 14.91 -1.07
N LEU A 37 3.50 14.54 -2.26
CA LEU A 37 2.67 15.37 -3.14
C LEU A 37 1.26 14.78 -3.24
N PRO A 38 0.42 14.94 -2.20
CA PRO A 38 -0.92 14.41 -2.21
C PRO A 38 -1.78 15.13 -3.25
N VAL A 39 -2.51 14.34 -4.04
CA VAL A 39 -3.54 14.83 -4.97
C VAL A 39 -4.91 14.30 -4.55
N PRO A 40 -6.01 15.03 -4.79
CA PRO A 40 -7.35 14.64 -4.32
C PRO A 40 -7.78 13.24 -4.78
N ARG A 41 -7.34 12.84 -5.97
CA ARG A 41 -7.62 11.50 -6.51
C ARG A 41 -6.34 10.93 -7.07
N ARG A 42 -6.03 9.68 -6.72
CA ARG A 42 -4.84 8.97 -7.21
C ARG A 42 -4.66 9.02 -8.73
N ARG A 43 -5.74 8.99 -9.50
CA ARG A 43 -5.69 9.07 -10.97
C ARG A 43 -5.12 10.39 -11.49
N MET A 44 -5.22 11.47 -10.71
CA MET A 44 -4.69 12.79 -11.06
C MET A 44 -3.16 12.84 -11.03
N SER A 45 -2.49 11.88 -10.39
CA SER A 45 -1.02 11.77 -10.46
C SER A 45 -0.51 11.54 -11.90
N TRP A 46 -1.37 11.12 -12.83
CA TRP A 46 -1.07 10.93 -14.26
C TRP A 46 -1.68 12.00 -15.17
N GLU A 47 -2.07 13.16 -14.61
CA GLU A 47 -2.58 14.29 -15.40
C GLU A 47 -1.55 14.72 -16.47
N GLN A 48 -2.01 15.02 -17.69
CA GLN A 48 -1.13 15.33 -18.83
C GLN A 48 -1.06 16.83 -19.15
N ARG A 49 -1.78 17.67 -18.41
CA ARG A 49 -1.73 19.13 -18.59
C ARG A 49 -0.36 19.65 -18.18
N LYS A 50 0.24 20.50 -19.03
CA LYS A 50 1.60 21.04 -18.85
C LYS A 50 1.92 21.57 -17.45
N ASN A 51 0.95 22.21 -16.79
CA ASN A 51 1.16 22.87 -15.49
C ASN A 51 0.96 21.93 -14.28
N THR A 52 0.45 20.72 -14.50
CA THR A 52 0.11 19.78 -13.41
C THR A 52 0.66 18.38 -13.65
N GLN A 53 1.34 18.15 -14.77
CA GLN A 53 1.94 16.87 -15.10
C GLN A 53 3.09 16.57 -14.15
N ASN A 54 3.01 15.39 -13.53
CA ASN A 54 4.12 14.84 -12.77
C ASN A 54 4.93 13.88 -13.66
N ILE A 55 5.99 14.42 -14.27
CA ILE A 55 6.86 13.69 -15.19
C ILE A 55 7.44 12.44 -14.52
N LEU A 56 7.84 12.54 -13.24
CA LEU A 56 8.39 11.41 -12.49
C LEU A 56 7.39 10.25 -12.38
N VAL A 57 6.09 10.55 -12.23
CA VAL A 57 5.05 9.52 -12.17
C VAL A 57 4.72 8.98 -13.55
N THR A 58 4.55 9.86 -14.54
CA THR A 58 4.12 9.45 -15.88
C THR A 58 5.17 8.64 -16.63
N ASP A 59 6.46 8.92 -16.38
CA ASP A 59 7.58 8.23 -17.03
C ASP A 59 7.93 6.91 -16.33
N ALA A 60 7.72 6.82 -15.01
CA ALA A 60 8.07 5.62 -14.25
C ALA A 60 7.11 4.45 -14.50
N LEU A 61 5.80 4.71 -14.55
CA LEU A 61 4.80 3.66 -14.75
C LEU A 61 3.52 4.23 -15.35
N SER A 62 2.92 3.56 -16.33
CA SER A 62 1.64 4.02 -16.87
C SER A 62 0.52 3.87 -15.83
N ARG A 63 -0.49 4.74 -15.90
CA ARG A 63 -1.64 4.73 -14.97
C ARG A 63 -2.32 3.36 -14.90
N ASP A 64 -2.54 2.76 -16.07
CA ASP A 64 -3.28 1.51 -16.17
C ASP A 64 -2.42 0.33 -15.70
N ARG A 65 -1.10 0.38 -15.92
CA ARG A 65 -0.16 -0.60 -15.38
C ARG A 65 -0.03 -0.49 -13.87
N PHE A 66 0.07 0.72 -13.32
CA PHE A 66 0.01 0.95 -11.87
C PHE A 66 -1.28 0.38 -11.27
N GLY A 67 -2.42 0.65 -11.89
CA GLY A 67 -3.71 0.11 -11.47
C GLY A 67 -3.77 -1.41 -11.51
N PHE A 68 -3.21 -2.03 -12.56
CA PHE A 68 -3.11 -3.48 -12.70
C PHE A 68 -2.29 -4.10 -11.57
N ILE A 69 -1.11 -3.56 -11.28
CA ILE A 69 -0.23 -4.08 -10.22
C ILE A 69 -0.90 -3.90 -8.85
N MET A 70 -1.46 -2.72 -8.56
CA MET A 70 -2.17 -2.46 -7.30
C MET A 70 -3.34 -3.43 -7.05
N GLN A 71 -4.10 -3.79 -8.08
CA GLN A 71 -5.23 -4.72 -7.95
C GLN A 71 -4.80 -6.17 -7.67
N ASN A 72 -3.56 -6.51 -8.00
CA ASN A 72 -3.00 -7.84 -7.81
C ASN A 72 -1.89 -7.85 -6.76
N LEU A 73 -1.75 -6.79 -5.96
CA LEU A 73 -0.73 -6.73 -4.92
C LEU A 73 -1.06 -7.72 -3.80
N HIS A 74 -0.14 -8.66 -3.55
CA HIS A 74 -0.31 -9.72 -2.56
C HIS A 74 1.00 -9.98 -1.79
N CYS A 75 0.85 -10.21 -0.48
CA CYS A 75 1.98 -10.41 0.44
C CYS A 75 2.10 -11.85 0.94
N CYS A 76 1.09 -12.68 0.67
CA CYS A 76 1.04 -14.08 1.07
C CYS A 76 0.40 -14.92 -0.06
N ASP A 77 0.68 -16.22 -0.07
CA ASP A 77 0.00 -17.19 -0.95
C ASP A 77 -1.38 -17.50 -0.37
N ASN A 78 -2.42 -17.35 -1.19
CA ASN A 78 -3.80 -17.58 -0.75
C ASN A 78 -4.09 -19.06 -0.45
N ASP A 79 -3.29 -19.98 -0.96
CA ASP A 79 -3.50 -21.42 -0.75
C ASP A 79 -2.94 -21.90 0.61
N GLN A 80 -2.11 -21.07 1.26
CA GLN A 80 -1.42 -21.39 2.51
C GLN A 80 -1.87 -20.48 3.67
N LEU A 81 -3.07 -19.92 3.57
CA LEU A 81 -3.60 -19.03 4.61
C LEU A 81 -4.07 -19.84 5.81
N ASP A 82 -3.62 -19.45 7.00
CA ASP A 82 -4.20 -19.87 8.26
C ASP A 82 -5.58 -19.20 8.44
N PRO A 83 -6.70 -19.96 8.50
CA PRO A 83 -8.03 -19.40 8.68
C PRO A 83 -8.28 -18.87 10.11
N SER A 84 -7.44 -19.23 11.08
CA SER A 84 -7.59 -18.80 12.47
C SER A 84 -7.13 -17.36 12.66
N ASP A 85 -6.07 -16.95 11.95
CA ASP A 85 -5.57 -15.59 11.95
C ASP A 85 -6.29 -14.73 10.90
N THR A 86 -6.73 -13.56 11.35
CA THR A 86 -7.51 -12.63 10.54
C THR A 86 -6.61 -11.76 9.65
N PHE A 87 -5.35 -11.57 10.06
CA PHE A 87 -4.40 -10.69 9.40
C PHE A 87 -3.38 -11.44 8.54
N THR A 88 -3.52 -12.75 8.35
CA THR A 88 -2.57 -13.61 7.63
C THR A 88 -2.17 -13.09 6.25
N LYS A 89 -3.07 -12.37 5.57
CA LYS A 89 -2.80 -11.79 4.25
C LYS A 89 -1.73 -10.68 4.26
N VAL A 90 -1.57 -9.98 5.38
CA VAL A 90 -0.64 -8.85 5.55
C VAL A 90 0.45 -9.12 6.58
N LEU A 91 0.25 -10.11 7.46
CA LEU A 91 1.18 -10.45 8.53
C LEU A 91 2.62 -10.68 8.04
N PRO A 92 2.89 -11.41 6.93
CA PRO A 92 4.26 -11.60 6.44
C PRO A 92 4.98 -10.30 6.06
N LEU A 93 4.24 -9.27 5.65
CA LEU A 93 4.81 -7.95 5.37
C LEU A 93 5.19 -7.25 6.68
N PHE A 94 4.30 -7.25 7.67
CA PHE A 94 4.56 -6.63 8.97
C PHE A 94 5.70 -7.31 9.71
N ASP A 95 5.76 -8.64 9.73
CA ASP A 95 6.86 -9.37 10.37
C ASP A 95 8.22 -8.99 9.76
N LYS A 96 8.27 -8.89 8.44
CA LYS A 96 9.48 -8.48 7.73
C LYS A 96 9.87 -7.03 8.05
N LEU A 97 8.90 -6.11 8.06
CA LEU A 97 9.14 -4.70 8.39
C LEU A 97 9.59 -4.55 9.85
N ASN A 98 8.91 -5.21 10.79
CA ASN A 98 9.26 -5.18 12.20
C ASN A 98 10.67 -5.68 12.45
N LYS A 99 11.07 -6.79 11.79
CA LYS A 99 12.44 -7.31 11.90
C LYS A 99 13.46 -6.28 11.43
N ILE A 100 13.24 -5.66 10.27
CA ILE A 100 14.12 -4.62 9.73
C ILE A 100 14.16 -3.41 10.66
N PHE A 101 13.01 -2.94 11.14
CA PHE A 101 12.96 -1.78 12.03
C PHE A 101 13.66 -2.06 13.35
N GLN A 102 13.53 -3.26 13.93
CA GLN A 102 14.25 -3.64 15.14
C GLN A 102 15.77 -3.73 14.91
N GLU A 103 16.20 -4.20 13.74
CA GLU A 103 17.62 -4.31 13.39
C GLU A 103 18.29 -2.94 13.20
N TYR A 104 17.59 -1.98 12.61
CA TYR A 104 18.14 -0.66 12.29
C TYR A 104 17.69 0.47 13.23
N ALA A 105 16.77 0.21 14.16
CA ALA A 105 16.33 1.22 15.11
C ALA A 105 17.48 1.61 16.04
N PRO A 106 17.75 2.91 16.23
CA PRO A 106 18.72 3.36 17.21
C PRO A 106 18.23 3.06 18.63
N TYR A 107 19.15 2.58 19.48
CA TYR A 107 18.88 2.35 20.90
C TYR A 107 18.92 3.69 21.65
N TRP A 108 17.82 4.03 22.33
CA TRP A 108 17.70 5.20 23.19
C TRP A 108 17.16 4.77 24.55
N GLU A 109 17.47 5.52 25.61
CA GLU A 109 16.99 5.17 26.97
C GLU A 109 15.52 5.56 27.20
N GLN A 110 15.01 6.50 26.41
CA GLN A 110 13.66 7.04 26.55
C GLN A 110 12.83 6.66 25.32
N HIS A 111 11.73 5.95 25.58
CA HIS A 111 10.77 5.56 24.56
C HIS A 111 9.39 6.08 24.91
N SER A 112 8.69 6.61 23.91
CA SER A 112 7.26 6.88 23.99
C SER A 112 6.52 5.79 23.25
N VAL A 113 5.47 5.25 23.87
CA VAL A 113 4.59 4.25 23.26
C VAL A 113 3.21 4.88 23.18
N ASP A 114 2.67 4.92 21.96
CA ASP A 114 1.34 5.46 21.69
C ASP A 114 0.65 4.61 20.62
N GLU A 115 -0.67 4.73 20.53
CA GLU A 115 -1.49 4.04 19.55
C GLU A 115 -1.65 4.90 18.29
N SER A 116 -1.65 4.27 17.12
CA SER A 116 -1.95 4.96 15.86
C SER A 116 -3.10 4.29 15.13
N MET A 117 -3.94 5.10 14.51
CA MET A 117 -5.14 4.64 13.81
C MET A 117 -5.01 4.91 12.31
N ILE A 118 -5.23 3.87 11.51
CA ILE A 118 -5.28 3.98 10.05
C ILE A 118 -6.75 3.96 9.62
N PRO A 119 -7.26 4.99 8.93
CA PRO A 119 -8.65 5.03 8.50
C PRO A 119 -8.92 3.91 7.48
N TYR A 120 -9.91 3.07 7.79
CA TYR A 120 -10.34 1.98 6.93
C TYR A 120 -11.87 1.94 6.81
N PHE A 121 -12.37 2.08 5.59
CA PHE A 121 -13.80 2.15 5.28
C PHE A 121 -14.34 0.88 4.62
N GLY A 122 -13.53 -0.18 4.53
CA GLY A 122 -13.93 -1.44 3.93
C GLY A 122 -14.81 -2.30 4.85
N LYS A 123 -15.42 -3.33 4.26
CA LYS A 123 -16.23 -4.30 5.00
C LYS A 123 -15.34 -5.44 5.48
N HIS A 124 -14.89 -5.38 6.73
CA HIS A 124 -14.24 -6.50 7.39
C HIS A 124 -14.89 -6.75 8.75
N GLY A 125 -15.24 -8.00 9.05
CA GLY A 125 -16.03 -8.36 10.23
C GLY A 125 -15.31 -8.18 11.57
N LYS A 126 -13.99 -7.99 11.56
CA LYS A 126 -13.15 -7.96 12.76
C LYS A 126 -12.34 -6.66 12.94
N PHE A 127 -12.49 -5.66 12.06
CA PHE A 127 -12.01 -4.32 12.40
C PHE A 127 -12.99 -3.72 13.41
N ASN A 128 -12.51 -3.54 14.65
CA ASN A 128 -13.24 -2.77 15.65
C ASN A 128 -13.47 -1.37 15.06
N LYS A 129 -14.74 -1.03 14.80
CA LYS A 129 -15.13 0.32 14.39
C LYS A 129 -15.06 1.24 15.60
N ILE A 130 -13.83 1.63 15.95
CA ILE A 130 -13.61 2.60 17.02
C ILE A 130 -13.76 3.98 16.38
N TRP A 131 -14.92 4.60 16.58
CA TRP A 131 -15.18 5.96 16.17
C TRP A 131 -14.60 6.92 17.22
N LEU A 132 -13.33 7.28 17.06
CA LEU A 132 -12.72 8.32 17.89
C LEU A 132 -13.24 9.68 17.43
N GLN A 133 -14.06 10.33 18.26
CA GLN A 133 -14.70 11.61 17.95
C GLN A 133 -13.71 12.77 17.80
N ASN A 134 -12.44 12.58 18.19
CA ASN A 134 -11.43 13.64 18.33
C ASN A 134 -10.20 13.47 17.40
N LEU A 135 -10.19 12.52 16.47
CA LEU A 135 -9.10 12.41 15.49
C LEU A 135 -9.45 13.18 14.22
N ASP A 136 -8.46 13.89 13.67
CA ASP A 136 -8.50 14.69 12.44
C ASP A 136 -8.65 13.83 11.16
N ILE A 137 -9.35 12.71 11.26
CA ILE A 137 -9.64 11.78 10.17
C ILE A 137 -10.63 12.44 9.18
N ARG A 138 -11.41 13.43 9.62
CA ARG A 138 -12.34 14.18 8.77
C ARG A 138 -11.63 15.01 7.68
N GLU A 139 -10.47 15.59 7.95
CA GLU A 139 -9.72 16.31 6.91
C GLU A 139 -9.07 15.38 5.89
N GLN A 140 -8.62 14.19 6.30
CA GLN A 140 -8.10 13.17 5.37
C GLN A 140 -9.20 12.64 4.44
N ILE A 141 -10.46 12.57 4.91
CA ILE A 141 -11.62 12.16 4.10
C ILE A 141 -11.85 13.12 2.91
N ALA A 142 -11.71 14.44 3.12
CA ALA A 142 -11.90 15.43 2.05
C ALA A 142 -10.84 15.35 0.94
N ARG A 143 -9.66 14.78 1.24
CA ARG A 143 -8.56 14.63 0.29
C ARG A 143 -8.61 13.33 -0.53
N LEU A 144 -9.54 12.42 -0.23
CA LEU A 144 -9.65 11.11 -0.89
C LEU A 144 -10.93 10.95 -1.75
N SER A 145 -11.84 11.94 -1.76
CA SER A 145 -13.08 12.01 -2.56
C SER A 145 -12.96 12.95 -3.76
#